data_AF-A0A956ICR5-F1
#
_entry.id   AF-A0A956ICR5-F1
#
_cell.length_a   1.000
_cell.length_b   1.000
_cell.length_c   1.000
_cell.angle_alpha   90.00
_cell.angle_beta   90.00
_cell.angle_gamma   90.00
#
_symmetry.space_group_name_H-M   'P 1'
#
loop_
_entity.id
_entity.type
_entity.pdbx_description
1 polymer ?
#
loop_
_entity_poly.entity_id
_entity_poly.type
_entity_poly.pdbx_seq_one_letter_code
_entity_poly.pdbx_strand_id
1 'polypeptide(L)'
;YVLHNDHRIYRVSTADASCTTTTFTPDQMGFELFGMGFVSDAAGSSAETLFIAGGPESGIGGGSSVLGRIDVASLGVTRIGSVGGSPELTGTGTGELWGFFPDASPMSVRQIGKTDAATLRSIDVSSIDSSGLGLGASAWAFAYWGGRFYMFYQGILDDSTGIYRVTPDTGVVETVRENIGYRIVGAGVSTCAPTDLI
;
A
#
# COMPACT_ATOMS: atom_id res chain seq x y z
N TYR A 1 8.78 -4.18 -9.08
CA TYR A 1 9.45 -5.13 -8.18
C TYR A 1 8.39 -5.89 -7.42
N VAL A 2 8.66 -7.12 -6.98
CA VAL A 2 7.74 -7.93 -6.16
C VAL A 2 8.55 -8.65 -5.08
N LEU A 3 8.02 -8.73 -3.87
CA LEU A 3 8.57 -9.53 -2.78
C LEU A 3 7.92 -10.92 -2.80
N HIS A 4 8.71 -11.98 -2.64
CA HIS A 4 8.21 -13.34 -2.50
C HIS A 4 8.41 -13.86 -1.07
N ASN A 5 7.76 -14.98 -0.75
CA ASN A 5 7.85 -15.64 0.56
C ASN A 5 9.23 -16.24 0.87
N ASP A 6 10.18 -16.16 -0.06
CA ASP A 6 11.59 -16.47 0.20
C ASP A 6 12.39 -15.24 0.67
N HIS A 7 11.67 -14.17 1.04
CA HIS A 7 12.17 -12.89 1.55
C HIS A 7 13.05 -12.11 0.54
N ARG A 8 12.93 -12.41 -0.75
CA ARG A 8 13.66 -11.74 -1.83
C ARG A 8 12.77 -10.88 -2.70
N ILE A 9 13.38 -9.80 -3.20
CA ILE A 9 12.78 -8.93 -4.20
C ILE A 9 13.19 -9.37 -5.61
N TYR A 10 12.21 -9.45 -6.50
CA TYR A 10 12.40 -9.73 -7.92
C TYR A 10 12.03 -8.49 -8.73
N ARG A 11 12.77 -8.23 -9.80
CA ARG A 11 12.39 -7.24 -10.79
C ARG A 11 11.40 -7.89 -11.74
N VAL A 12 10.25 -7.24 -11.93
CA VAL A 12 9.16 -7.72 -12.78
C VAL A 12 9.13 -6.86 -14.04
N SER A 13 9.07 -7.50 -15.20
CA SER A 13 8.78 -6.86 -16.48
C SER A 13 7.28 -6.58 -16.56
N THR A 14 6.90 -5.33 -16.82
CA THR A 14 5.50 -4.96 -17.05
C THR A 14 5.01 -5.31 -18.45
N ALA A 15 5.89 -5.75 -19.35
CA ALA A 15 5.53 -6.16 -20.71
C ALA A 15 4.96 -7.58 -20.75
N ASP A 16 5.47 -8.48 -19.89
CA ASP A 16 5.17 -9.92 -19.95
C ASP A 16 5.13 -10.61 -18.58
N ALA A 17 5.20 -9.86 -17.48
CA ALA A 17 5.22 -10.35 -16.10
C ALA A 17 6.39 -11.28 -15.75
N SER A 18 7.42 -11.38 -16.60
CA SER A 18 8.62 -12.16 -16.29
C SER A 18 9.36 -11.57 -15.10
N CYS A 19 9.93 -12.45 -14.26
CA CYS A 19 10.64 -12.08 -13.04
C CYS A 19 12.13 -12.40 -13.17
N THR A 20 12.99 -11.45 -12.83
CA THR A 20 14.43 -11.63 -12.72
C THR A 20 14.89 -11.43 -11.29
N THR A 21 15.74 -12.31 -10.80
CA THR A 21 16.37 -12.21 -9.47
C THR A 21 17.14 -10.90 -9.33
N THR A 22 17.08 -10.29 -8.15
CA THR A 22 17.91 -9.13 -7.80
C THR A 22 19.05 -9.54 -6.86
N THR A 23 19.94 -8.59 -6.53
CA THR A 23 20.99 -8.78 -5.51
C THR A 23 20.53 -8.37 -4.10
N PHE A 24 19.22 -8.18 -3.88
CA PHE A 24 18.68 -7.82 -2.58
C PHE A 24 19.02 -8.91 -1.55
N THR A 25 19.67 -8.51 -0.46
CA THR A 25 19.87 -9.38 0.71
C THR A 25 18.59 -9.37 1.55
N PRO A 26 18.01 -10.54 1.88
CA PRO A 26 16.86 -10.64 2.77
C PRO A 26 17.06 -10.00 4.15
N ASP A 27 15.94 -9.70 4.82
CA ASP A 27 15.83 -9.40 6.26
C ASP A 27 16.60 -8.17 6.75
N GLN A 28 17.05 -7.32 5.82
CA GLN A 28 17.72 -6.06 6.14
C GLN A 28 16.85 -5.22 7.08
N MET A 29 17.45 -4.76 8.18
CA MET A 29 16.78 -3.90 9.17
C MET A 29 15.51 -4.51 9.81
N GLY A 30 15.35 -5.84 9.73
CA GLY A 30 14.19 -6.58 10.28
C GLY A 30 12.96 -6.58 9.37
N PHE A 31 13.14 -6.33 8.07
CA PHE A 31 12.09 -6.44 7.06
C PHE A 31 12.14 -7.82 6.38
N GLU A 32 11.39 -8.79 6.91
CA GLU A 32 11.26 -10.14 6.34
C GLU A 32 10.18 -10.16 5.25
N LEU A 33 8.99 -9.60 5.58
CA LEU A 33 7.88 -9.41 4.66
C LEU A 33 7.38 -7.96 4.68
N PHE A 34 7.02 -7.44 3.51
CA PHE A 34 6.57 -6.05 3.34
C PHE A 34 5.85 -5.82 2.00
N GLY A 35 4.89 -4.89 2.02
CA GLY A 35 4.35 -4.25 0.82
C GLY A 35 5.30 -3.16 0.31
N MET A 36 5.15 -2.76 -0.95
CA MET A 36 6.01 -1.77 -1.59
C MET A 36 5.20 -0.77 -2.42
N GLY A 37 5.60 0.50 -2.39
CA GLY A 37 5.00 1.55 -3.22
C GLY A 37 6.02 2.59 -3.64
N PHE A 38 6.06 2.92 -4.94
CA PHE A 38 6.82 4.08 -5.43
C PHE A 38 6.08 5.37 -5.14
N VAL A 39 6.84 6.41 -4.77
CA VAL A 39 6.34 7.76 -4.53
C VAL A 39 7.23 8.75 -5.26
N SER A 40 6.64 9.66 -6.03
CA SER A 40 7.39 10.76 -6.65
C SER A 40 8.13 11.57 -5.57
N ASP A 41 9.36 11.98 -5.86
CA ASP A 41 10.13 12.76 -4.87
C ASP A 41 9.54 14.17 -4.70
N ALA A 42 8.97 14.72 -5.77
CA ALA A 42 8.24 15.99 -5.82
C ALA A 42 7.17 15.97 -6.91
N ALA A 43 6.24 16.93 -6.89
CA ALA A 43 5.21 17.08 -7.90
C ALA A 43 5.81 17.19 -9.32
N GLY A 44 5.38 16.31 -10.23
CA GLY A 44 5.87 16.27 -11.61
C GLY A 44 7.31 15.75 -11.78
N SER A 45 7.93 15.25 -10.70
CA SER A 45 9.26 14.65 -10.76
C SER A 45 9.24 13.31 -11.48
N SER A 46 10.27 13.04 -12.29
CA SER A 46 10.58 11.69 -12.79
C SER A 46 11.42 10.87 -11.80
N ALA A 47 11.96 11.51 -10.77
CA ALA A 47 12.62 10.82 -9.65
C ALA A 47 11.57 10.36 -8.64
N GLU A 48 11.74 9.12 -8.17
CA GLU A 48 10.86 8.43 -7.25
C GLU A 48 11.64 7.60 -6.24
N THR A 49 11.06 7.44 -5.05
CA THR A 49 11.60 6.61 -3.98
C THR A 49 10.71 5.39 -3.77
N LEU A 50 11.30 4.20 -3.64
CA LEU A 50 10.60 2.98 -3.26
C LEU A 50 10.44 2.92 -1.75
N PHE A 51 9.22 3.08 -1.25
CA PHE A 51 8.88 2.88 0.16
C PHE A 51 8.38 1.47 0.41
N ILE A 52 8.67 0.96 1.61
CA ILE A 52 8.24 -0.36 2.09
C ILE A 52 7.52 -0.24 3.42
N ALA A 53 6.50 -1.06 3.64
CA ALA A 53 5.85 -1.19 4.95
C ALA A 53 5.70 -2.66 5.31
N GLY A 54 6.24 -3.05 6.47
CA GLY A 54 6.22 -4.43 6.94
C GLY A 54 7.16 -4.64 8.12
N GLY A 55 7.70 -5.85 8.26
CA GLY A 55 8.52 -6.21 9.42
C GLY A 55 8.77 -7.71 9.49
N PRO A 56 8.90 -8.29 10.70
CA PRO A 56 9.01 -9.73 10.87
C PRO A 56 7.77 -10.45 10.32
N GLU A 57 7.97 -11.58 9.65
CA GLU A 57 6.93 -12.41 9.05
C GLU A 57 5.86 -12.80 10.06
N SER A 58 6.26 -13.12 11.29
CA SER A 58 5.34 -13.46 12.39
C SER A 58 4.42 -12.32 12.83
N GLY A 59 4.70 -11.08 12.43
CA GLY A 59 3.94 -9.88 12.80
C GLY A 59 3.12 -9.29 11.65
N ILE A 60 3.18 -9.86 10.45
CA ILE A 60 2.44 -9.36 9.28
C ILE A 60 0.94 -9.49 9.49
N GLY A 61 0.19 -8.42 9.18
CA GLY A 61 -1.24 -8.34 9.44
C GLY A 61 -1.60 -8.16 10.92
N GLY A 62 -0.63 -8.25 11.84
CA GLY A 62 -0.80 -8.02 13.27
C GLY A 62 -0.61 -6.56 13.70
N GLY A 63 -0.60 -5.62 12.75
CA GLY A 63 -0.55 -4.19 13.02
C GLY A 63 0.80 -3.63 13.48
N SER A 64 1.87 -4.39 13.30
CA SER A 64 3.22 -4.05 13.78
C SER A 64 4.17 -3.53 12.68
N SER A 65 3.62 -3.03 11.57
CA SER A 65 4.46 -2.63 10.43
C SER A 65 5.29 -1.38 10.72
N VAL A 66 6.45 -1.36 10.08
CA VAL A 66 7.44 -0.27 10.10
C VAL A 66 7.57 0.25 8.68
N LEU A 67 7.72 1.56 8.53
CA LEU A 67 8.09 2.19 7.27
C LEU A 67 9.59 2.11 7.05
N GLY A 68 9.98 1.80 5.82
CA GLY A 68 11.34 1.94 5.33
C GLY A 68 11.35 2.44 3.88
N ARG A 69 12.56 2.59 3.34
CA ARG A 69 12.77 2.83 1.91
C ARG A 69 13.92 1.99 1.40
N ILE A 70 13.87 1.67 0.11
CA ILE A 70 14.91 0.95 -0.60
C ILE A 70 15.57 1.88 -1.62
N ASP A 71 16.89 1.97 -1.54
CA ASP A 71 17.69 2.53 -2.64
C ASP A 71 17.75 1.49 -3.76
N VAL A 72 17.11 1.76 -4.90
CA VAL A 72 16.95 0.74 -5.97
C VAL A 72 18.24 0.44 -6.74
N ALA A 73 19.29 1.26 -6.60
CA ALA A 73 20.58 1.04 -7.24
C ALA A 73 21.45 0.05 -6.45
N SER A 74 21.46 0.18 -5.13
CA SER A 74 22.21 -0.66 -4.19
C SER A 74 21.39 -1.77 -3.56
N LEU A 75 20.05 -1.66 -3.59
CA LEU A 75 19.09 -2.51 -2.89
C LEU A 75 19.24 -2.49 -1.36
N GLY A 76 19.82 -1.41 -0.83
CA GLY A 76 19.97 -1.17 0.60
C GLY A 76 18.69 -0.62 1.24
N VAL A 77 18.32 -1.17 2.40
CA VAL A 77 17.15 -0.73 3.18
C VAL A 77 17.54 0.33 4.21
N THR A 78 16.79 1.43 4.25
CA THR A 78 16.79 2.38 5.38
C THR A 78 15.47 2.26 6.14
N ARG A 79 15.54 1.94 7.44
CA ARG A 79 14.39 1.98 8.36
C ARG A 79 14.04 3.42 8.74
N ILE A 80 12.75 3.75 8.78
CA ILE A 80 12.26 5.11 9.10
C ILE A 80 11.56 5.12 10.47
N GLY A 81 10.44 4.41 10.63
CA GLY A 81 9.64 4.49 11.87
C GLY A 81 8.42 3.58 11.84
N SER A 82 7.77 3.38 12.99
CA SER A 82 6.53 2.60 13.05
C SER A 82 5.38 3.36 12.38
N VAL A 83 4.50 2.66 11.66
CA VAL A 83 3.31 3.26 11.02
C VAL A 83 2.00 2.95 11.75
N GLY A 84 2.02 2.06 12.74
CA GLY A 84 0.85 1.66 13.52
C GLY A 84 -0.26 1.05 12.67
N GLY A 85 -0.19 -0.27 12.45
CA GLY A 85 -1.07 -1.03 11.59
C GLY A 85 -0.31 -1.79 10.49
N SER A 86 -1.01 -2.35 9.51
CA SER A 86 -0.45 -3.11 8.38
C SER A 86 -0.93 -2.53 7.05
N PRO A 87 -0.35 -1.40 6.60
CA PRO A 87 -0.86 -0.71 5.45
C PRO A 87 -0.42 -1.34 4.13
N GLU A 88 -1.28 -1.25 3.12
CA GLU A 88 -0.84 -1.27 1.72
C GLU A 88 -0.55 0.16 1.25
N LEU A 89 0.61 0.39 0.63
CA LEU A 89 1.12 1.72 0.30
C LEU A 89 0.76 2.17 -1.12
N THR A 90 0.55 3.47 -1.32
CA THR A 90 0.55 4.11 -2.64
C THR A 90 1.21 5.50 -2.57
N GLY A 91 1.86 5.90 -3.65
CA GLY A 91 2.27 7.29 -3.88
C GLY A 91 1.24 8.07 -4.70
N THR A 92 1.31 9.39 -4.63
CA THR A 92 0.62 10.30 -5.56
C THR A 92 1.62 10.97 -6.50
N GLY A 93 1.16 11.51 -7.63
CA GLY A 93 1.98 12.32 -8.54
C GLY A 93 2.46 13.65 -7.95
N THR A 94 1.91 14.06 -6.80
CA THR A 94 2.36 15.24 -6.03
C THR A 94 3.44 14.89 -5.00
N GLY A 95 3.82 13.62 -4.88
CA GLY A 95 4.89 13.13 -4.02
C GLY A 95 4.48 12.82 -2.58
N GLU A 96 3.20 12.61 -2.34
CA GLU A 96 2.67 12.17 -1.06
C GLU A 96 2.70 10.65 -0.94
N LEU A 97 3.07 10.15 0.25
CA LEU A 97 2.97 8.74 0.60
C LEU A 97 1.68 8.52 1.39
N TRP A 98 0.89 7.53 0.96
CA TRP A 98 -0.36 7.15 1.60
C TRP A 98 -0.39 5.64 1.86
N GLY A 99 -1.17 5.23 2.85
CA GLY A 99 -1.45 3.82 3.12
C GLY A 99 -2.91 3.58 3.47
N PHE A 100 -3.44 2.42 3.05
CA PHE A 100 -4.73 1.91 3.52
C PHE A 100 -4.49 0.91 4.64
N PHE A 101 -5.06 1.18 5.82
CA PHE A 101 -4.90 0.44 7.07
C PHE A 101 -6.22 -0.28 7.41
N PRO A 102 -6.46 -1.49 6.87
CA PRO A 102 -7.69 -2.25 7.12
C PRO A 102 -7.80 -2.76 8.55
N ASP A 103 -6.67 -2.86 9.25
CA ASP A 103 -6.54 -3.36 10.63
C ASP A 103 -6.61 -2.25 11.68
N ALA A 104 -6.69 -0.99 11.25
CA ALA A 104 -6.88 0.14 12.14
C ALA A 104 -8.31 0.19 12.71
N SER A 105 -8.44 0.74 13.93
CA SER A 105 -9.72 1.10 14.52
C SER A 105 -9.74 2.59 14.87
N PRO A 106 -10.47 3.45 14.15
CA PRO A 106 -11.27 3.14 12.94
C PRO A 106 -10.40 2.75 11.73
N MET A 107 -11.00 2.01 10.79
CA MET A 107 -10.35 1.64 9.54
C MET A 107 -10.07 2.91 8.74
N SER A 108 -8.85 3.07 8.21
CA SER A 108 -8.42 4.37 7.69
C SER A 108 -7.51 4.33 6.48
N VAL A 109 -7.60 5.38 5.67
CA VAL A 109 -6.57 5.77 4.71
C VAL A 109 -5.77 6.91 5.33
N ARG A 110 -4.45 6.80 5.38
CA ARG A 110 -3.58 7.77 6.06
C ARG A 110 -2.46 8.27 5.16
N GLN A 111 -2.19 9.57 5.25
CA GLN A 111 -0.98 10.16 4.71
C GLN A 111 0.16 9.93 5.71
N ILE A 112 1.29 9.46 5.22
CA ILE A 112 2.43 9.05 6.04
C ILE A 112 3.62 9.99 5.77
N GLY A 113 4.22 10.50 6.84
CA GLY A 113 5.46 11.27 6.80
C GLY A 113 6.62 10.44 6.29
N LYS A 114 7.24 10.86 5.17
CA LYS A 114 8.31 10.12 4.50
C LYS A 114 9.60 10.01 5.32
N THR A 115 9.77 10.83 6.36
CA THR A 115 11.01 10.94 7.15
C THR A 115 10.90 10.45 8.59
N ASP A 116 9.68 10.35 9.12
CA ASP A 116 9.41 10.03 10.53
C ASP A 116 8.27 9.03 10.72
N ALA A 117 7.63 8.58 9.63
CA ALA A 117 6.45 7.71 9.64
C ALA A 117 5.22 8.30 10.36
N ALA A 118 5.19 9.60 10.62
CA ALA A 118 4.07 10.24 11.30
C ALA A 118 2.79 10.16 10.45
N THR A 119 1.63 9.96 11.09
CA THR A 119 0.35 10.14 10.41
C THR A 119 0.10 11.65 10.25
N LEU A 120 0.11 12.13 9.01
CA LEU A 120 -0.10 13.54 8.68
C LEU A 120 -1.58 13.86 8.49
N ARG A 121 -2.33 12.92 7.91
CA ARG A 121 -3.76 13.01 7.65
C ARG A 121 -4.38 11.63 7.75
N SER A 122 -5.62 11.54 8.21
CA SER A 122 -6.39 10.30 8.28
C SER A 122 -7.79 10.52 7.76
N ILE A 123 -8.28 9.57 6.97
CA ILE A 123 -9.64 9.51 6.44
C ILE A 123 -10.25 8.21 6.96
N ASP A 124 -11.36 8.32 7.68
CA ASP A 124 -12.13 7.15 8.13
C ASP A 124 -12.84 6.52 6.92
N VAL A 125 -12.61 5.23 6.74
CA VAL A 125 -13.22 4.43 5.66
C VAL A 125 -13.96 3.21 6.21
N SER A 126 -14.33 3.23 7.49
CA SER A 126 -14.99 2.11 8.18
C SER A 126 -16.30 1.67 7.53
N SER A 127 -16.95 2.53 6.73
CA SER A 127 -18.13 2.18 5.94
C SER A 127 -17.89 1.12 4.85
N ILE A 128 -16.63 0.79 4.54
CA ILE A 128 -16.26 -0.28 3.60
C ILE A 128 -16.50 -1.68 4.18
N ASP A 129 -16.38 -1.85 5.50
CA ASP A 129 -16.70 -3.13 6.16
C ASP A 129 -18.22 -3.32 6.16
N SER A 130 -18.70 -4.05 5.16
CA SER A 130 -20.14 -4.31 4.96
C SER A 130 -20.77 -5.07 6.13
N SER A 131 -19.97 -5.85 6.87
CA SER A 131 -20.44 -6.58 8.04
C SER A 131 -20.68 -5.64 9.23
N GLY A 132 -19.93 -4.53 9.30
CA GLY A 132 -19.88 -3.63 10.46
C GLY A 132 -19.39 -4.29 11.75
N LEU A 133 -18.88 -5.52 11.67
CA LEU A 133 -18.46 -6.30 12.83
C LEU A 133 -16.98 -6.08 13.18
N GLY A 134 -16.20 -5.43 12.31
CA GLY A 134 -14.78 -5.16 12.56
C GLY A 134 -13.96 -6.45 12.68
N LEU A 135 -14.34 -7.50 11.97
CA LEU A 135 -13.65 -8.81 12.04
C LEU A 135 -12.29 -8.80 11.33
N GLY A 136 -11.99 -7.74 10.58
CA GLY A 136 -10.74 -7.58 9.84
C GLY A 136 -10.85 -8.00 8.38
N ALA A 137 -9.72 -7.91 7.68
CA ALA A 137 -9.60 -8.20 6.26
C ALA A 137 -8.99 -9.58 6.00
N SER A 138 -9.47 -10.27 4.97
CA SER A 138 -8.83 -11.48 4.42
C SER A 138 -7.90 -11.17 3.25
N ALA A 139 -8.14 -10.09 2.51
CA ALA A 139 -7.24 -9.56 1.48
C ALA A 139 -7.49 -8.07 1.28
N TRP A 140 -6.44 -7.32 0.94
CA TRP A 140 -6.57 -5.92 0.58
C TRP A 140 -5.50 -5.49 -0.42
N ALA A 141 -5.81 -4.44 -1.18
CA ALA A 141 -4.85 -3.71 -1.98
C ALA A 141 -5.25 -2.23 -2.07
N PHE A 142 -4.30 -1.38 -2.48
CA PHE A 142 -4.49 0.06 -2.48
C PHE A 142 -3.82 0.73 -3.69
N ALA A 143 -4.49 1.70 -4.29
CA ALA A 143 -3.93 2.47 -5.39
C ALA A 143 -4.46 3.91 -5.42
N TYR A 144 -3.64 4.85 -5.85
CA TYR A 144 -4.08 6.18 -6.25
C TYR A 144 -4.22 6.26 -7.77
N TRP A 145 -5.34 6.78 -8.27
CA TRP A 145 -5.53 7.02 -9.71
C TRP A 145 -6.53 8.15 -9.95
N GLY A 146 -6.16 9.11 -10.80
CA GLY A 146 -7.05 10.19 -11.22
C GLY A 146 -7.59 11.04 -10.05
N GLY A 147 -6.74 11.34 -9.06
CA GLY A 147 -7.17 12.18 -7.94
C GLY A 147 -8.01 11.46 -6.88
N ARG A 148 -8.05 10.12 -6.93
CA ARG A 148 -8.86 9.29 -6.05
C ARG A 148 -8.04 8.13 -5.51
N PHE A 149 -8.37 7.72 -4.29
CA PHE A 149 -7.88 6.48 -3.73
C PHE A 149 -8.86 5.35 -4.05
N TYR A 150 -8.32 4.20 -4.45
CA TYR A 150 -9.06 2.96 -4.67
C TYR A 150 -8.60 1.94 -3.64
N MET A 151 -9.56 1.43 -2.86
CA MET A 151 -9.35 0.34 -1.93
C MET A 151 -10.00 -0.90 -2.54
N PHE A 152 -9.20 -1.95 -2.66
CA PHE A 152 -9.66 -3.28 -2.98
C PHE A 152 -9.71 -4.03 -1.67
N TYR A 153 -10.90 -4.33 -1.17
CA TYR A 153 -11.08 -4.86 0.17
C TYR A 153 -11.90 -6.14 0.12
N GLN A 154 -11.46 -7.14 0.86
CA GLN A 154 -12.22 -8.35 1.14
C GLN A 154 -12.17 -8.58 2.65
N GLY A 155 -13.30 -8.41 3.32
CA GLY A 155 -13.47 -8.78 4.73
C GLY A 155 -13.32 -10.28 4.94
N ILE A 156 -13.25 -10.71 6.20
CA ILE A 156 -13.17 -12.15 6.53
C ILE A 156 -14.43 -12.92 6.08
N LEU A 157 -15.59 -12.26 6.09
CA LEU A 157 -16.88 -12.87 5.72
C LEU A 157 -17.23 -12.67 4.24
N ASP A 158 -16.41 -11.96 3.47
CA ASP A 158 -16.69 -11.64 2.08
C ASP A 158 -16.20 -12.77 1.16
N ASP A 159 -17.05 -13.19 0.22
CA ASP A 159 -16.71 -14.22 -0.77
C ASP A 159 -15.78 -13.70 -1.90
N SER A 160 -15.70 -12.38 -2.09
CA SER A 160 -14.94 -11.73 -3.16
C SER A 160 -14.45 -10.36 -2.71
N THR A 161 -13.47 -9.81 -3.42
CA THR A 161 -13.08 -8.41 -3.28
C THR A 161 -14.20 -7.46 -3.75
N GLY A 162 -14.43 -6.41 -2.96
CA GLY A 162 -15.13 -5.19 -3.34
C GLY A 162 -14.15 -4.06 -3.70
N ILE A 163 -14.61 -3.11 -4.51
CA ILE A 163 -13.87 -1.93 -4.95
C ILE A 163 -14.57 -0.69 -4.40
N TYR A 164 -13.81 0.11 -3.68
CA TYR A 164 -14.27 1.33 -3.04
C TYR A 164 -13.37 2.48 -3.44
N ARG A 165 -13.94 3.68 -3.51
CA ARG A 165 -13.23 4.89 -3.92
C ARG A 165 -13.38 5.96 -2.87
N VAL A 166 -12.27 6.64 -2.54
CA VAL A 166 -12.26 7.80 -1.65
C VAL A 166 -11.85 9.03 -2.42
N THR A 167 -12.61 10.11 -2.22
CA THR A 167 -12.19 11.47 -2.61
C THR A 167 -11.33 12.05 -1.49
N PRO A 168 -10.02 12.26 -1.69
CA PRO A 168 -9.10 12.65 -0.61
C PRO A 168 -9.55 13.90 0.12
N ASP A 169 -9.98 14.95 -0.59
CA ASP A 169 -10.30 16.25 0.01
C ASP A 169 -11.55 16.25 0.87
N THR A 170 -12.58 15.51 0.46
CA THR A 170 -13.87 15.45 1.16
C THR A 170 -14.00 14.26 2.10
N GLY A 171 -13.15 13.24 1.95
CA GLY A 171 -13.27 11.96 2.67
C GLY A 171 -14.48 11.12 2.25
N VAL A 172 -15.19 11.50 1.17
CA VAL A 172 -16.36 10.75 0.70
C VAL A 172 -15.92 9.37 0.21
N VAL A 173 -16.53 8.34 0.78
CA VAL A 173 -16.36 6.93 0.41
C VAL A 173 -17.50 6.52 -0.50
N GLU A 174 -17.18 5.96 -1.67
CA GLU A 174 -18.13 5.45 -2.65
C GLU A 174 -17.87 3.97 -2.92
N THR A 175 -18.93 3.17 -2.96
CA THR A 175 -18.84 1.79 -3.47
C THR A 175 -18.82 1.82 -5.00
N VAL A 176 -17.72 1.36 -5.60
CA VAL A 176 -17.62 1.21 -7.05
C VAL A 176 -18.23 -0.13 -7.47
N ARG A 177 -17.88 -1.21 -6.79
CA ARG A 177 -18.44 -2.56 -6.97
C ARG A 177 -18.33 -3.33 -5.66
N GLU A 178 -19.39 -4.03 -5.25
CA GLU A 178 -19.35 -4.82 -4.00
C GLU A 178 -18.67 -6.18 -4.18
N ASN A 179 -18.76 -6.77 -5.38
CA ASN A 179 -18.25 -8.09 -5.67
C ASN A 179 -17.77 -8.15 -7.12
N ILE A 180 -16.51 -8.51 -7.33
CA ILE A 180 -15.90 -8.66 -8.66
C ILE A 180 -15.72 -10.12 -9.09
N GLY A 181 -16.09 -11.08 -8.24
CA GLY A 181 -16.03 -12.52 -8.49
C GLY A 181 -14.65 -13.14 -8.28
N TYR A 182 -13.68 -12.40 -7.76
CA TYR A 182 -12.32 -12.88 -7.49
C TYR A 182 -11.62 -12.06 -6.40
N ARG A 183 -10.52 -12.61 -5.87
CA ARG A 183 -9.67 -11.98 -4.86
C ARG A 183 -8.57 -11.14 -5.50
N ILE A 184 -8.42 -9.91 -5.04
CA ILE A 184 -7.25 -9.06 -5.32
C ILE A 184 -6.33 -9.09 -4.10
N VAL A 185 -5.03 -9.30 -4.34
CA VAL A 185 -3.98 -9.38 -3.29
C VAL A 185 -2.89 -8.32 -3.44
N GLY A 186 -3.01 -7.45 -4.45
CA GLY A 186 -2.04 -6.40 -4.71
C GLY A 186 -2.51 -5.47 -5.81
N ALA A 187 -2.10 -4.21 -5.71
CA ALA A 187 -2.33 -3.18 -6.71
C ALA A 187 -1.11 -2.26 -6.70
N GLY A 188 -0.79 -1.70 -7.87
CA GLY A 188 0.34 -0.79 -8.01
C GLY A 188 0.03 0.23 -9.07
N VAL A 189 0.52 1.45 -8.86
CA VAL A 189 0.35 2.55 -9.80
C VAL A 189 1.70 3.13 -10.18
N SER A 190 1.83 3.55 -11.43
CA SER A 190 2.95 4.39 -11.86
C SER A 190 2.88 5.75 -11.17
N THR A 191 4.03 6.30 -10.79
CA THR A 191 4.17 7.69 -10.32
C THR A 191 3.81 8.72 -11.40
N CYS A 192 3.74 8.31 -12.67
CA CYS A 192 3.21 9.11 -13.77
C CYS A 192 1.68 8.99 -13.95
N ALA A 193 0.97 8.36 -13.01
CA ALA A 193 -0.48 8.26 -13.09
C ALA A 193 -1.16 9.64 -13.11
N PRO A 194 -2.31 9.76 -13.80
CA PRO A 194 -3.10 10.99 -13.80
C PRO A 194 -3.44 11.44 -12.38
N THR A 195 -3.35 12.74 -12.14
CA THR A 195 -3.78 13.37 -10.88
C THR A 195 -5.26 13.73 -10.87
N ASP A 196 -5.94 13.59 -12.01
CA ASP A 196 -7.34 13.96 -12.22
C ASP A 196 -8.05 12.90 -13.09
N LEU A 197 -9.36 12.78 -12.94
CA LEU A 197 -10.18 11.98 -13.85
C LEU A 197 -10.33 12.73 -15.18
N ILE A 198 -10.22 12.00 -16.29
CA ILE A 198 -10.47 12.50 -17.66
C ILE A 198 -11.98 12.55 -17.92
#